data_AF-A0A3B9H501-F1
#
_entry.id   AF-A0A3B9H501-F1
#
_cell.length_a   1.000
_cell.length_b   1.000
_cell.length_c   1.000
_cell.angle_alpha   90.00
_cell.angle_beta   90.00
_cell.angle_gamma   90.00
#
_symmetry.space_group_name_H-M   'P 1'
#
loop_
_entity.id
_entity.type
_entity.pdbx_description
1 polymer ?
#
loop_
_entity_poly.entity_id
_entity_poly.type
_entity_poly.pdbx_seq_one_letter_code
_entity_poly.pdbx_strand_id
1 'polypeptide(L)' 'MQEFVAKAGILVLASHSRQLIVENCATGIWLDGGRILAAGPVEDVLKAYEKSVLQSGAQ' A
#
# COMPACT_ATOMS: atom_id res chain seq x y z
N MET A 1 15.85 1.80 7.57
CA MET A 1 14.92 2.54 6.68
C MET A 1 14.63 3.92 7.25
N GLN A 2 14.21 4.01 8.52
CA GLN A 2 13.84 5.27 9.18
C GLN A 2 14.89 6.40 9.09
N GLU A 3 16.19 6.12 9.28
CA GLU A 3 17.24 7.15 9.13
C GLU A 3 17.38 7.71 7.71
N PHE A 4 17.10 6.91 6.68
CA PHE A 4 17.13 7.37 5.29
C PHE A 4 15.92 8.24 4.98
N VAL A 5 14.73 7.85 5.45
CA VAL A 5 13.50 8.64 5.29
C VAL A 5 13.62 9.99 5.99
N ALA A 6 14.18 10.01 7.21
CA ALA A 6 14.40 11.24 7.96
C ALA A 6 15.29 12.26 7.22
N LYS A 7 16.23 11.80 6.39
CA LYS A 7 17.09 12.66 5.56
C LYS A 7 16.47 13.01 4.20
N ALA A 8 15.68 12.10 3.63
CA ALA A 8 15.12 12.23 2.28
C ALA A 8 13.76 12.94 2.23
N GLY A 9 13.04 13.02 3.34
CA GLY A 9 11.73 13.67 3.46
C GLY A 9 10.56 12.79 3.00
N ILE A 10 10.69 11.99 1.94
CA ILE A 10 9.65 11.10 1.42
C ILE A 10 10.22 9.72 1.07
N LEU A 11 9.50 8.66 1.45
CA LEU A 11 9.72 7.29 0.99
C LEU A 11 8.59 6.88 0.04
N VAL A 12 8.96 6.39 -1.15
CA VAL A 12 8.02 5.68 -2.03
C VAL A 12 8.37 4.20 -1.99
N LEU A 13 7.43 3.37 -1.55
CA LEU A 13 7.62 1.93 -1.37
C LEU A 13 6.54 1.16 -2.13
N ALA A 14 6.96 0.21 -2.96
CA ALA A 14 6.11 -0.80 -3.59
C ALA A 14 6.54 -2.18 -3.09
N SER A 15 5.63 -2.93 -2.48
CA SER A 15 5.91 -4.24 -1.90
C SER A 15 4.65 -5.11 -1.87
N HIS A 16 4.82 -6.43 -1.84
CA HIS A 16 3.76 -7.37 -1.49
C HIS A 16 3.75 -7.73 0.00
N SER A 17 4.75 -7.28 0.77
CA SER A 17 4.79 -7.46 2.21
C SER A 17 3.92 -6.41 2.89
N ARG A 18 2.77 -6.86 3.41
CA ARG A 18 1.87 -6.03 4.21
C ARG A 18 2.59 -5.39 5.40
N GLN A 19 3.45 -6.15 6.06
CA GLN A 19 4.20 -5.67 7.23
C GLN A 19 5.09 -4.48 6.85
N LEU A 20 5.86 -4.58 5.76
CA LEU A 20 6.72 -3.48 5.33
C LEU A 20 5.92 -2.23 4.95
N ILE A 21 4.77 -2.40 4.30
CA ILE A 21 3.90 -1.28 3.92
C ILE A 21 3.35 -0.56 5.16
N VAL A 22 2.82 -1.32 6.14
CA VAL A 22 2.23 -0.72 7.36
C VAL A 22 3.29 -0.04 8.23
N GLU A 23 4.49 -0.63 8.34
CA GLU A 23 5.56 -0.08 9.18
C GLU A 23 6.22 1.18 8.59
N ASN A 24 6.18 1.38 7.27
CA ASN A 24 6.97 2.41 6.59
C ASN A 24 6.15 3.43 5.79
N CYS A 25 4.85 3.25 5.60
CA CYS A 25 4.01 4.15 4.82
C CYS A 25 2.85 4.73 5.65
N ALA A 26 2.61 6.05 5.53
CA ALA A 26 1.44 6.69 6.12
C ALA A 26 0.21 6.65 5.17
N THR A 27 0.46 6.75 3.87
CA THR A 27 -0.56 6.70 2.82
C THR A 27 -0.18 5.67 1.76
N GLY A 28 -1.18 5.21 1.01
CA GLY A 28 -0.99 4.24 -0.06
C GLY A 28 -1.82 4.56 -1.29
N ILE A 29 -1.42 3.98 -2.41
CA ILE A 29 -2.22 3.88 -3.62
C ILE A 29 -2.37 2.40 -3.98
N TRP A 30 -3.58 1.99 -4.31
CA TRP A 30 -3.82 0.71 -4.96
C TRP A 30 -3.93 0.94 -6.46
N LEU A 31 -2.99 0.34 -7.19
CA LEU A 31 -2.94 0.34 -8.64
C LEU A 31 -3.35 -1.03 -9.17
N ASP A 32 -4.24 -1.06 -10.15
CA ASP A 32 -4.61 -2.26 -10.90
C ASP A 32 -4.90 -1.90 -12.36
N GLY A 33 -4.38 -2.68 -13.32
CA GLY A 33 -4.56 -2.44 -14.75
C GLY A 33 -4.18 -1.03 -15.23
N GLY A 34 -3.20 -0.38 -14.58
CA GLY A 34 -2.81 1.00 -14.87
C GLY A 34 -3.76 2.08 -14.33
N ARG A 35 -4.70 1.72 -13.45
CA ARG A 35 -5.67 2.63 -12.82
C ARG A 35 -5.48 2.67 -11.31
N ILE A 36 -5.66 3.84 -10.71
CA ILE A 36 -5.72 3.99 -9.26
C ILE A 36 -7.14 3.62 -8.83
N LEU A 37 -7.28 2.53 -8.07
CA LEU A 37 -8.57 2.05 -7.56
C LEU A 37 -8.85 2.60 -6.15
N ALA A 38 -7.82 2.91 -5.37
CA ALA A 38 -7.94 3.59 -4.09
C ALA A 38 -6.67 4.40 -3.78
N ALA A 39 -6.83 5.51 -3.04
CA ALA A 39 -5.73 6.32 -2.53
C ALA A 39 -6.16 6.94 -1.18
N GLY A 40 -5.28 6.92 -0.18
CA GLY A 40 -5.61 7.43 1.15
C GLY A 40 -4.73 6.84 2.25
N PRO A 41 -5.21 6.85 3.51
CA PRO A 41 -4.53 6.18 4.62
C PRO A 41 -4.20 4.73 4.27
N VAL A 42 -2.97 4.30 4.57
CA VAL A 42 -2.46 3.00 4.11
C VAL A 42 -3.34 1.83 4.55
N GLU A 43 -3.88 1.89 5.77
CA GLU A 43 -4.74 0.83 6.30
C GLU A 43 -6.05 0.69 5.53
N ASP A 44 -6.66 1.80 5.12
CA ASP A 44 -7.93 1.79 4.42
C ASP A 44 -7.75 1.27 2.99
N VAL A 45 -6.64 1.65 2.35
CA VAL A 45 -6.26 1.14 1.02
C VAL A 45 -5.96 -0.37 1.09
N LEU A 46 -5.23 -0.83 2.11
CA LEU A 46 -4.96 -2.26 2.31
C LEU A 46 -6.24 -3.07 2.56
N LYS A 47 -7.17 -2.56 3.39
CA LYS A 47 -8.47 -3.20 3.61
C LYS A 47 -9.27 -3.34 2.31
N ALA A 48 -9.27 -2.29 1.47
CA ALA A 48 -9.95 -2.32 0.17
C ALA A 48 -9.30 -3.34 -0.78
N TYR A 49 -7.96 -3.37 -0.85
CA TYR A 49 -7.20 -4.31 -1.67
C TYR A 49 -7.45 -5.77 -1.24
N GLU A 50 -7.32 -6.08 0.05
CA GLU A 50 -7.51 -7.42 0.60
C GLU A 50 -8.93 -7.93 0.34
N LYS A 51 -9.95 -7.07 0.51
CA LYS A 51 -11.33 -7.40 0.18
C LYS A 51 -11.50 -7.74 -1.31
N SER A 52 -10.84 -7.02 -2.21
CA SER A 52 -10.86 -7.32 -3.64
C SER A 52 -10.21 -8.66 -3.95
N VAL A 53 -9.01 -8.93 -3.41
CA VAL A 53 -8.28 -10.17 -3.66
C VAL A 53 -9.05 -11.40 -3.15
N LEU A 54 -9.71 -11.28 -2.00
CA LEU A 54 -10.57 -12.34 -1.46
C LEU A 54 -11.78 -12.64 -2.37
N GLN A 55 -12.31 -11.64 -3.08
CA GLN A 55 -13.40 -11.83 -4.03
C GLN A 55 -12.91 -12.43 -5.36
N SER A 56 -11.68 -12.09 -5.77
CA SER A 56 -11.05 -12.64 -6.98
C SER A 56 -10.58 -14.08 -6.81
N GLY A 57 -10.45 -14.59 -5.59
CA GLY A 57 -10.06 -15.96 -5.27
C GLY A 57 -11.22 -16.97 -5.16
N ALA A 58 -12.46 -16.57 -5.45
CA ALA A 58 -13.60 -17.48 -5.58
C ALA A 58 -13.71 -18.03 -7.01
N GLN A 59 -12.61 -18.59 -7.51
CA GLN A 59 -12.57 -19.32 -8.77
C GLN A 59 -12.00 -20.73 -8.57
#